data_AF-A0A565B8I7-F1
#
_entry.id   AF-A0A565B8I7-F1
#
_cell.length_a   1.000
_cell.length_b   1.000
_cell.length_c   1.000
_cell.angle_alpha   90.00
_cell.angle_beta   90.00
_cell.angle_gamma   90.00
#
_symmetry.space_group_name_H-M   'P 1'
#
loop_
_entity.id
_entity.type
_entity.pdbx_description
1 polymer ?
#
loop_
_entity_poly.entity_id
_entity_poly.type
_entity_poly.pdbx_seq_one_letter_code
_entity_poly.pdbx_strand_id
1 'polypeptide(L)'
;MEVVCGRRLIERRAYKNEEVLVDWILELWEKGKIFDAAEESIRQEENRGEVKLVLELGVLCSHQAESIRPDIFGHADLEWSFAVSV
;
A
#
# COMPACT_ATOMS: atom_id res chain seq x y z
N MET A 1 2.72 -5.96 -0.22
CA MET A 1 3.54 -4.74 -0.36
C MET A 1 4.98 -5.04 -0.71
N GLU A 2 5.68 -5.93 0.00
CA GLU A 2 7.11 -6.22 -0.28
C GLU A 2 7.41 -6.58 -1.74
N VAL A 3 6.61 -7.50 -2.30
CA VAL A 3 6.77 -7.97 -3.68
C VAL A 3 6.53 -6.86 -4.71
N VAL A 4 5.51 -6.02 -4.48
CA VAL A 4 5.15 -4.94 -5.42
C VAL A 4 6.13 -3.78 -5.35
N CYS A 5 6.65 -3.47 -4.16
CA CYS A 5 7.57 -2.36 -3.94
C CYS A 5 9.04 -2.75 -4.20
N GLY A 6 9.35 -4.05 -4.32
CA GLY A 6 10.73 -4.54 -4.40
C GLY A 6 11.55 -4.28 -3.13
N ARG A 7 10.89 -4.04 -2.00
CA ARG A 7 11.50 -3.59 -0.72
C ARG A 7 11.05 -4.51 0.42
N ARG A 8 11.91 -4.72 1.41
CA ARG A 8 11.53 -5.48 2.63
C ARG A 8 10.76 -4.59 3.61
N LEU A 9 9.81 -5.19 4.35
CA LEU A 9 8.97 -4.51 5.36
C LEU A 9 9.78 -3.81 6.45
N ILE A 10 10.94 -4.36 6.80
CA ILE A 10 11.94 -3.73 7.66
C ILE A 10 13.26 -3.75 6.89
N GLU A 11 13.57 -2.64 6.24
CA GLU A 11 14.92 -2.40 5.75
C GLU A 11 15.78 -1.90 6.91
N ARG A 12 16.67 -2.75 7.45
CA ARG A 12 17.83 -2.28 8.23
C ARG A 12 18.77 -1.53 7.29
N ARG A 13 18.43 -0.30 6.88
CA ARG A 13 19.39 0.57 6.21
C ARG A 13 20.45 0.94 7.22
N ALA A 14 21.70 0.55 6.94
CA ALA A 14 22.87 0.93 7.72
C ALA A 14 23.12 2.46 7.77
N TYR A 15 22.31 3.24 7.05
CA TYR A 15 22.42 4.69 6.94
C TYR A 15 21.05 5.32 7.18
N LYS A 16 20.81 5.71 8.43
CA LYS A 16 19.79 6.64 8.94
C LYS A 16 18.34 6.39 8.50
N ASN A 17 17.56 5.97 9.50
CA ASN A 17 16.10 5.80 9.55
C ASN A 17 15.67 4.43 9.02
N GLU A 18 15.33 3.54 9.96
CA GLU A 18 14.44 2.42 9.69
C GLU A 18 13.07 3.03 9.33
N GLU A 19 12.91 3.45 8.08
CA GLU A 19 11.63 3.91 7.55
C GLU A 19 10.77 2.66 7.37
N VAL A 20 9.70 2.55 8.14
CA VAL A 20 8.73 1.46 8.00
C VAL A 20 8.12 1.58 6.61
N LEU A 21 8.21 0.53 5.80
CA LEU A 21 7.74 0.53 4.41
C LEU A 21 6.30 1.04 4.27
N VAL A 22 5.47 0.76 5.28
CA VAL A 22 4.08 1.20 5.35
C VAL A 22 3.95 2.72 5.49
N ASP A 23 4.77 3.37 6.32
CA ASP A 23 4.71 4.82 6.55
C ASP A 23 5.07 5.59 5.25
N TRP A 24 6.08 5.11 4.52
CA TRP A 24 6.44 5.69 3.23
C TRP A 24 5.34 5.52 2.17
N ILE A 25 4.67 4.36 2.14
CA ILE A 25 3.55 4.10 1.22
C ILE A 25 2.35 4.99 1.58
N LEU A 26 2.07 5.18 2.87
CA LEU A 26 1.01 6.08 3.36
C LEU A 26 1.24 7.52 2.88
N GLU A 27 2.47 8.05 3.00
CA GLU A 27 2.78 9.38 2.49
C GLU A 27 2.56 9.51 0.99
N LEU A 28 2.90 8.48 0.21
CA LEU A 28 2.65 8.47 -1.23
C LEU A 28 1.16 8.38 -1.54
N TRP A 29 0.38 7.67 -0.71
CA TRP A 29 -1.06 7.59 -0.85
C TRP A 29 -1.74 8.94 -0.61
N GLU A 30 -1.42 9.63 0.49
CA GLU A 30 -1.92 10.98 0.79
C GLU A 30 -1.57 12.00 -0.31
N LYS A 31 -0.41 11.83 -0.96
CA LYS A 31 0.03 12.67 -2.09
C LYS A 31 -0.60 12.29 -3.43
N GLY A 32 -1.47 11.27 -3.48
CA GLY A 32 -2.07 10.73 -4.71
C GLY A 32 -1.07 10.00 -5.63
N LYS A 33 0.10 9.66 -5.11
CA LYS A 33 1.26 9.09 -5.81
C LYS A 33 1.56 7.64 -5.40
N ILE A 34 0.57 6.91 -4.89
CA ILE A 34 0.77 5.54 -4.40
C ILE A 34 1.38 4.61 -5.45
N PHE A 35 1.09 4.82 -6.73
CA PHE A 35 1.67 4.07 -7.84
C PHE A 35 3.20 4.20 -7.94
N ASP A 36 3.76 5.32 -7.47
CA ASP A 36 5.21 5.54 -7.45
C ASP A 36 5.92 4.64 -6.43
N ALA A 37 5.19 4.01 -5.51
CA ALA A 37 5.73 3.06 -4.55
C ALA A 37 6.14 1.71 -5.18
N ALA A 38 5.59 1.39 -6.35
CA ALA A 38 5.88 0.14 -7.05
C ALA A 38 7.31 0.13 -7.61
N GLU A 39 7.92 -1.06 -7.61
CA GLU A 39 9.21 -1.29 -8.25
C GLU A 39 9.13 -0.97 -9.75
N GLU A 40 10.19 -0.35 -10.30
CA GLU A 40 10.23 0.06 -11.70
C GLU A 40 9.94 -1.08 -12.68
N SER A 41 10.37 -2.31 -12.35
CA SER A 41 10.11 -3.51 -13.15
C SER A 41 8.63 -3.92 -13.20
N ILE A 42 7.85 -3.55 -12.19
CA ILE A 42 6.41 -3.84 -12.03
C ILE A 42 5.56 -2.65 -12.50
N ARG A 43 6.09 -1.42 -12.45
CA ARG A 43 5.37 -0.16 -12.68
C ARG A 43 5.10 0.09 -14.16
N GLN A 44 4.11 -0.60 -14.72
CA GLN A 44 3.63 -0.47 -16.10
C GLN A 44 2.29 0.29 -16.10
N GLU A 45 2.04 1.19 -17.05
CA GLU A 45 0.77 1.94 -17.04
C GLU A 45 -0.43 1.01 -17.29
N GLU A 46 -0.23 -0.09 -17.99
CA GLU A 46 -1.22 -1.13 -18.28
C GLU A 46 -1.71 -1.86 -17.03
N ASN A 47 -0.90 -1.94 -15.97
CA ASN A 47 -1.25 -2.60 -14.71
C ASN A 47 -1.47 -1.62 -13.55
N ARG A 48 -1.59 -0.32 -13.85
CA ARG A 48 -1.70 0.75 -12.85
C ARG A 48 -2.87 0.54 -11.89
N GLY A 49 -3.99 0.03 -12.38
CA GLY A 49 -5.17 -0.26 -11.57
C GLY A 49 -4.89 -1.36 -10.54
N GLU A 50 -4.36 -2.49 -11.00
CA GLU A 50 -4.02 -3.65 -10.18
C GLU A 50 -2.92 -3.32 -9.15
N VAL A 51 -1.89 -2.60 -9.56
CA VAL A 51 -0.79 -2.19 -8.69
C VAL A 51 -1.30 -1.26 -7.58
N LYS A 52 -2.13 -0.26 -7.92
CA LYS A 52 -2.76 0.61 -6.93
C LYS A 52 -3.61 -0.19 -5.95
N LEU A 53 -4.46 -1.08 -6.46
CA LEU A 53 -5.32 -1.93 -5.65
C LEU A 53 -4.52 -2.75 -4.63
N VAL A 54 -3.43 -3.40 -5.05
CA VAL A 54 -2.60 -4.22 -4.16
C VAL A 54 -1.90 -3.36 -3.09
N LEU A 55 -1.49 -2.14 -3.44
CA LEU A 55 -0.87 -1.21 -2.50
C LEU A 55 -1.88 -0.68 -1.48
N GLU A 56 -3.06 -0.24 -1.92
CA GLU A 56 -4.16 0.22 -1.06
C GLU A 56 -4.63 -0.90 -0.12
N LEU A 57 -4.84 -2.11 -0.65
CA LEU A 57 -5.14 -3.29 0.17
C LEU A 57 -4.04 -3.59 1.18
N GLY A 58 -2.77 -3.47 0.77
CA GLY A 58 -1.62 -3.66 1.66
C GLY A 58 -1.62 -2.70 2.85
N VAL A 59 -1.96 -1.43 2.60
CA VAL A 59 -2.11 -0.40 3.64
C VAL A 59 -3.27 -0.73 4.59
N LEU A 60 -4.45 -1.04 4.04
CA LEU A 60 -5.63 -1.37 4.83
C LEU A 60 -5.40 -2.61 5.71
N CYS A 61 -4.79 -3.67 5.16
CA CYS A 61 -4.45 -4.88 5.90
C CYS A 61 -3.44 -4.63 7.03
N SER A 62 -2.63 -3.57 6.94
CA SER A 62 -1.64 -3.19 7.96
C SER A 62 -2.21 -2.24 9.01
N HIS A 63 -3.47 -1.81 8.85
CA HIS A 63 -4.11 -0.89 9.77
C HIS A 63 -4.27 -1.52 11.17
N GLN A 64 -4.05 -0.73 12.22
CA GLN A 64 -4.08 -1.22 13.60
C GLN A 64 -5.50 -1.64 14.03
N ALA A 65 -6.50 -0.84 13.64
CA ALA A 65 -7.91 -1.13 13.88
C ALA A 65 -8.40 -2.31 13.03
N GLU A 66 -8.91 -3.34 13.70
CA GLU A 66 -9.40 -4.56 13.07
C GLU A 66 -10.58 -4.32 12.13
N SER A 67 -11.46 -3.36 12.46
CA SER A 67 -12.63 -3.02 11.64
C SER A 67 -12.28 -2.48 10.26
N ILE A 68 -11.06 -1.98 10.05
CA ILE A 68 -10.59 -1.44 8.78
C ILE A 68 -9.88 -2.52 7.95
N ARG A 69 -9.41 -3.59 8.58
CA ARG A 69 -8.72 -4.68 7.88
C ARG A 69 -9.75 -5.45 7.03
N PRO A 70 -9.54 -5.58 5.72
CA PRO A 70 -10.41 -6.38 4.87
C PRO A 70 -10.44 -7.83 5.34
N ASP A 71 -11.64 -8.43 5.41
CA ASP A 71 -11.76 -9.87 5.61
C ASP A 71 -11.39 -10.63 4.33
N ILE A 72 -10.79 -11.81 4.49
CA ILE A 72 -10.39 -12.66 3.35
C ILE A 72 -11.61 -13.23 2.62
N PHE A 73 -12.75 -13.39 3.30
CA PHE A 73 -13.90 -14.15 2.80
C PHE A 73 -15.17 -13.33 2.53
N GLY A 74 -15.20 -11.99 2.72
CA GLY A 74 -16.46 -11.27 2.50
C GLY A 74 -16.41 -9.75 2.36
N HIS A 75 -17.01 -9.31 1.24
CA HIS A 75 -17.64 -8.00 0.96
C HIS A 75 -16.78 -6.73 1.09
N ALA A 76 -15.92 -6.49 0.09
CA ALA A 76 -15.14 -5.26 -0.05
C ALA A 76 -15.88 -4.09 -0.73
N ASP A 77 -17.21 -4.12 -0.85
CA ASP A 77 -17.92 -3.24 -1.81
C ASP A 77 -18.55 -1.96 -1.21
N LEU A 78 -18.65 -1.78 0.12
CA LEU A 78 -19.43 -0.64 0.68
C LEU A 78 -18.67 0.34 1.59
N GLU A 79 -17.53 -0.02 2.19
CA GLU A 79 -16.68 0.95 2.92
C GLU A 79 -15.52 1.50 2.06
N TRP A 80 -15.25 0.88 0.91
CA TRP A 80 -14.12 1.23 0.05
C TRP A 80 -14.18 2.66 -0.50
N SER A 81 -15.39 3.14 -0.84
CA SER A 81 -15.58 4.53 -1.29
C SER A 81 -15.33 5.56 -0.19
N PHE A 82 -15.56 5.22 1.09
CA PHE A 82 -15.32 6.14 2.20
C PHE A 82 -13.84 6.18 2.59
N ALA A 83 -13.14 5.04 2.56
CA ALA A 83 -11.71 4.96 2.90
C ALA A 83 -10.79 5.58 1.84
N VAL A 84 -11.21 5.62 0.56
CA VAL A 84 -10.45 6.24 -0.56
C VAL A 84 -10.79 7.72 -0.75
N SER A 85 -11.78 8.26 0.00
CA SER A 85 -12.24 9.66 -0.10
C SER A 85 -11.74 10.58 1.04
N VAL A 86 -10.76 10.17 1.85
CA VAL A 86 -10.12 11.02 2.87
C VAL A 86 -8.76 11.51 2.39
#